data_AF-A0A257TQ31-F1
#
_entry.id   AF-A0A257TQ31-F1
#
_cell.length_a   1.000
_cell.length_b   1.000
_cell.length_c   1.000
_cell.angle_alpha   90.00
_cell.angle_beta   90.00
_cell.angle_gamma   90.00
#
_symmetry.space_group_name_H-M   'P 1'
#
loop_
_entity.id
_entity.type
_entity.pdbx_description
1 polymer ?
#
loop_
_entity_poly.entity_id
_entity_poly.type
_entity_poly.pdbx_seq_one_letter_code
_entity_poly.pdbx_strand_id
1 'polypeptide(L)' 'MAFHSISILWDLDDDLDGNVQHCAEHDVTKEEVEEAIENPTDEDVSRSSGRPVRFGETASGRHLLIVYEQIDETQFIR' A
#
# COMPACT_ATOMS: atom_id res chain seq x y z
N MET A 1 -18.21 -5.02 12.23
CA MET A 1 -17.02 -4.80 11.40
C MET A 1 -16.40 -3.51 11.88
N ALA A 2 -15.21 -3.56 12.47
CA ALA A 2 -14.49 -2.36 12.84
C ALA A 2 -13.87 -1.79 11.55
N PHE A 3 -14.18 -0.54 11.21
CA PHE A 3 -13.45 0.19 10.18
C PHE A 3 -12.06 0.50 10.77
N HIS A 4 -11.05 -0.29 10.38
CA HIS A 4 -9.67 0.14 10.55
C HIS A 4 -9.43 1.20 9.47
N SER A 5 -9.36 2.47 9.88
CA SER A 5 -8.88 3.52 8.99
C SER A 5 -7.39 3.28 8.78
N ILE A 6 -7.00 2.91 7.57
CA ILE A 6 -5.59 2.79 7.21
C ILE A 6 -5.11 4.17 6.76
N SER A 7 -3.94 4.57 7.21
CA SER A 7 -3.29 5.79 6.74
C SER A 7 -1.97 5.42 6.09
N ILE A 8 -1.75 5.91 4.88
CA ILE A 8 -0.53 5.67 4.12
C ILE A 8 0.39 6.87 4.27
N LEU A 9 1.65 6.61 4.61
CA LEU A 9 2.69 7.61 4.62
C LEU A 9 3.42 7.58 3.27
N TRP A 10 3.28 8.65 2.51
CA TRP A 10 3.96 8.86 1.24
C TRP A 10 5.24 9.69 1.45
N ASP A 11 6.28 9.37 0.70
CA ASP A 11 7.42 10.27 0.54
C ASP A 11 6.96 11.54 -0.20
N LEU A 12 7.81 12.57 -0.23
CA LEU A 12 7.50 13.80 -0.96
C LEU A 12 7.38 13.50 -2.47
N ASP A 13 6.40 14.14 -3.13
CA ASP A 13 6.15 13.94 -4.56
C ASP A 13 7.37 14.29 -5.44
N ASP A 14 8.30 15.13 -4.97
CA ASP A 14 9.52 15.53 -5.68
C ASP A 14 10.79 14.77 -5.25
N ASP A 15 10.68 13.79 -4.34
CA ASP A 15 11.77 12.89 -3.99
C ASP A 15 11.94 11.83 -5.10
N LEU A 16 13.03 11.94 -5.87
CA LEU A 16 13.34 11.05 -7.00
C LEU A 16 13.56 9.60 -6.58
N ASP A 17 13.95 9.35 -5.32
CA ASP A 17 14.15 8.00 -4.77
C ASP A 17 12.94 7.53 -3.93
N GLY A 18 11.89 8.35 -3.84
CA GLY A 18 10.71 8.11 -3.01
C GLY A 18 9.68 7.17 -3.63
N ASN A 19 8.78 6.66 -2.80
CA ASN A 19 7.75 5.71 -3.22
C ASN A 19 6.76 6.27 -4.27
N VAL A 20 6.51 7.57 -4.29
CA VAL A 20 5.65 8.22 -5.31
C VAL A 20 6.27 8.11 -6.70
N GLN A 21 7.57 8.41 -6.82
CA GLN A 21 8.28 8.31 -8.09
C GLN A 21 8.42 6.85 -8.53
N HIS A 22 8.72 5.94 -7.60
CA HIS A 22 8.76 4.51 -7.90
C HIS A 22 7.42 3.96 -8.43
N CYS A 23 6.28 4.40 -7.89
CA CYS A 23 4.97 4.02 -8.43
C CYS A 23 4.77 4.58 -9.85
N ALA A 24 5.15 5.84 -10.07
CA ALA A 24 5.03 6.50 -11.37
C ALA A 24 5.88 5.83 -12.46
N GLU A 25 7.05 5.28 -12.13
CA GLU A 25 7.88 4.46 -13.05
C GLU A 25 7.15 3.22 -13.58
N HIS A 26 6.14 2.76 -12.85
CA HIS A 26 5.28 1.63 -13.21
C HIS A 26 3.88 2.06 -13.68
N ASP A 27 3.71 3.34 -14.00
CA ASP A 27 2.43 3.96 -14.36
C ASP A 27 1.35 3.80 -13.28
N VAL A 28 1.71 3.60 -12.00
CA VAL A 28 0.77 3.41 -10.88
C VAL A 28 0.57 4.74 -10.14
N THR A 29 -0.69 5.10 -9.87
CA THR A 29 -0.99 6.31 -9.08
C THR A 29 -1.12 6.01 -7.59
N LYS A 30 -1.08 7.06 -6.75
CA LYS A 30 -1.29 6.92 -5.29
C LYS A 30 -2.68 6.34 -4.99
N GLU A 31 -3.68 6.78 -5.74
CA GLU A 31 -5.08 6.35 -5.57
C GLU A 31 -5.22 4.85 -5.82
N GLU A 32 -4.52 4.29 -6.81
CA GLU A 32 -4.56 2.85 -7.08
C GLU A 32 -3.87 2.02 -5.99
N VAL A 33 -2.78 2.55 -5.42
CA VAL A 33 -2.13 1.92 -4.26
C VAL A 33 -3.05 1.96 -3.05
N GLU A 34 -3.71 3.10 -2.81
CA GLU A 34 -4.71 3.27 -1.75
C GLU A 34 -5.88 2.30 -1.92
N GLU A 35 -6.47 2.20 -3.11
CA GLU A 35 -7.54 1.25 -3.44
C GLU A 35 -7.15 -0.20 -3.13
N ALA A 36 -5.97 -0.61 -3.58
CA ALA A 36 -5.44 -1.96 -3.40
C ALA A 36 -5.11 -2.27 -1.92
N ILE A 37 -4.67 -1.27 -1.15
CA ILE A 37 -4.42 -1.41 0.29
C ILE A 37 -5.73 -1.45 1.08
N GLU A 38 -6.73 -0.65 0.73
CA GLU A 38 -8.00 -0.58 1.46
C GLU A 38 -8.85 -1.84 1.26
N ASN A 39 -8.79 -2.44 0.07
CA ASN A 39 -9.57 -3.63 -0.28
C ASN A 39 -8.67 -4.77 -0.79
N PRO A 40 -7.79 -5.31 0.07
CA PRO A 40 -6.87 -6.36 -0.35
C PRO A 40 -7.65 -7.64 -0.66
N THR A 41 -7.26 -8.26 -1.78
CA THR A 41 -7.68 -9.60 -2.17
C THR A 41 -6.91 -10.69 -1.43
N ASP A 42 -5.66 -10.42 -1.03
CA ASP A 42 -4.82 -11.33 -0.25
C ASP A 42 -3.71 -10.56 0.52
N GLU A 43 -3.11 -11.22 1.51
CA GLU A 43 -2.01 -10.69 2.32
C GLU A 43 -0.90 -11.76 2.50
N ASP A 44 0.37 -11.34 2.45
CA ASP A 44 1.53 -12.24 2.68
C ASP A 44 2.71 -11.45 3.30
N VAL A 45 3.85 -12.11 3.47
CA VAL A 45 5.11 -11.51 3.89
C VAL A 45 6.18 -11.76 2.82
N SER A 46 6.82 -10.68 2.38
CA SER A 46 7.88 -10.75 1.37
C SER A 46 9.05 -11.57 1.90
N ARG A 47 9.47 -12.59 1.14
CA ARG A 47 10.58 -13.49 1.54
C ARG A 47 11.93 -12.80 1.55
N SER A 48 12.14 -11.79 0.72
CA SER A 48 13.44 -11.10 0.59
C SER A 48 13.62 -10.00 1.63
N SER A 49 12.56 -9.28 1.98
CA SER A 49 12.62 -8.15 2.91
C SER A 49 12.02 -8.46 4.29
N GLY A 50 11.22 -9.51 4.42
CA GLY A 50 10.45 -9.79 5.64
C GLY A 50 9.31 -8.79 5.89
N ARG A 51 9.02 -7.91 4.92
CA ARG A 51 7.99 -6.86 5.04
C ARG A 51 6.61 -7.39 4.65
N PRO A 52 5.52 -6.86 5.25
CA PRO A 52 4.17 -7.21 4.86
C PRO A 52 3.90 -6.85 3.40
N VAL A 53 3.02 -7.65 2.79
CA VAL A 53 2.60 -7.54 1.40
C VAL A 53 1.08 -7.57 1.34
N ARG A 54 0.52 -6.69 0.52
CA ARG A 54 -0.90 -6.72 0.12
C ARG A 54 -1.06 -6.90 -1.37
N PHE A 55 -2.06 -7.68 -1.74
CA PHE A 55 -2.48 -7.89 -3.11
C PHE A 55 -3.85 -7.27 -3.30
N GLY A 56 -4.04 -6.44 -4.32
CA GLY A 56 -5.32 -5.75 -4.54
C GLY A 56 -5.62 -5.50 -6.01
N GLU A 57 -6.91 -5.40 -6.31
CA GLU A 57 -7.40 -5.01 -7.63
C GLU A 57 -7.73 -3.51 -7.61
N THR A 58 -7.39 -2.80 -8.67
CA THR A 58 -7.72 -1.38 -8.84
C THR A 58 -8.98 -1.22 -9.68
N ALA A 59 -9.62 -0.05 -9.61
CA ALA A 59 -10.74 0.30 -10.49
C ALA A 59 -10.36 0.31 -11.99
N SER A 60 -9.07 0.50 -12.30
CA SER A 60 -8.52 0.40 -13.65
C SER A 60 -8.33 -1.05 -14.14
N GLY A 61 -8.56 -2.04 -13.27
CA GLY A 61 -8.44 -3.47 -13.58
C GLY A 61 -7.02 -4.01 -13.47
N ARG A 62 -6.15 -3.34 -12.72
CA ARG A 62 -4.79 -3.81 -12.43
C ARG A 62 -4.74 -4.59 -11.13
N HIS A 63 -3.96 -5.66 -11.14
CA HIS A 63 -3.60 -6.40 -9.94
C HIS A 63 -2.25 -5.90 -9.41
N LEU A 64 -2.25 -5.30 -8.22
CA LEU A 64 -1.05 -4.76 -7.59
C LEU A 64 -0.55 -5.69 -6.47
N LEU A 65 0.77 -5.82 -6.39
CA LEU A 65 1.48 -6.39 -5.24
C LEU A 65 2.24 -5.24 -4.57
N ILE A 66 1.87 -4.91 -3.34
CA ILE A 66 2.41 -3.76 -2.62
C ILE A 66 3.16 -4.25 -1.39
N VAL A 67 4.47 -4.00 -1.34
CA VAL A 67 5.32 -4.26 -0.18
C VAL A 67 5.45 -2.95 0.60
N TYR A 68 5.11 -2.95 1.88
CA TYR A 68 5.10 -1.73 2.69
C TYR A 68 5.78 -1.91 4.04
N GLU A 69 6.08 -0.79 4.70
CA GLU A 69 6.52 -0.78 6.09
C GLU A 69 5.35 -0.37 6.98
N GLN A 70 5.17 -1.08 8.10
CA GLN A 70 4.13 -0.80 9.07
C GLN A 70 4.72 0.01 10.22
N ILE A 71 4.27 1.26 10.35
CA ILE A 71 4.82 2.22 11.32
C ILE A 71 4.05 2.20 12.64
N ASP A 72 2.75 1.86 12.62
CA ASP A 72 1.92 1.77 13.83
C ASP A 72 0.76 0.75 13.67
N GLU A 73 0.42 0.11 14.79
CA GLU A 73 -0.70 -0.82 14.96
C GLU A 73 -1.65 -0.29 16.05
N THR A 74 -2.07 0.97 15.95
CA THR A 74 -2.99 1.52 16.97
C THR A 74 -4.36 0.84 16.87
N GLN A 75 -4.61 -0.10 17.77
CA GLN A 75 -5.94 -0.67 18.01
C GLN A 75 -6.77 0.30 18.84
N PHE A 76 -7.82 0.87 18.24
CA PHE A 76 -8.85 1.57 19.00
C PHE A 76 -9.75 0.54 19.71
N ILE A 77 -9.52 0.32 21.00
CA ILE A 77 -10.46 -0.42 21.85
C ILE A 77 -11.67 0.50 22.12
N ARG A 78 -12.87 0.05 21.78
CA ARG A 78 -14.13 0.63 22.25
C ARG A 78 -14.73 -0.22 23.36
#